data_AF-A0AA35Q304-F1
#
_entry.id   AF-A0AA35Q304-F1
#
_cell.length_a   1.000
_cell.length_b   1.000
_cell.length_c   1.000
_cell.angle_alpha   90.00
_cell.angle_beta   90.00
_cell.angle_gamma   90.00
#
_symmetry.space_group_name_H-M   'P 1'
#
loop_
_entity.id
_entity.type
_entity.pdbx_description
1 polymer ?
#
loop_
_entity_poly.entity_id
_entity_poly.type
_entity_poly.pdbx_seq_one_letter_code
_entity_poly.pdbx_strand_id
1 'polypeptide(L)'
;MAPAPAPPSLGSLPAELFSVIVEQLSLSDFKNLRLASRHLAREARPFLSQPSFFGLPWRRDMARLHSLSSSSMPECGARIRDVKFVFAALDEYRAYHDSFSHMFGYEPEVRTERLVNVWTSYQETQRAARRILSTITKQEAAEVRTRAVTTTRTLCLPFSVELVGQALAGLPNLRSLTLTWMECPWNEDVATVFDPDESVRLQKHSAREVQREFVRSLWVLDVPLERLRVDGFLLTGEDLAGLEAVPANRALTSLRDLKVEMANLRDENEEAREAALTMLMGKMESLM
;
A
#
# COMPACT_ATOMS: atom_id res chain seq x y z
N MET A 1 37.41 17.58 47.37
CA MET A 1 36.25 17.81 46.48
C MET A 1 35.91 16.47 45.84
N ALA A 2 34.73 15.92 46.11
CA ALA A 2 34.24 14.75 45.39
C ALA A 2 33.88 15.16 43.95
N PRO A 3 34.18 14.35 42.92
CA PRO A 3 33.78 14.64 41.54
C PRO A 3 32.25 14.65 41.43
N ALA A 4 31.72 15.62 40.68
CA ALA A 4 30.29 15.70 40.43
C ALA A 4 29.80 14.42 39.72
N PRO A 5 28.62 13.87 40.08
CA PRO A 5 28.08 12.70 39.42
C PRO A 5 27.86 12.98 37.93
N ALA A 6 28.24 12.02 37.08
CA ALA A 6 28.01 12.12 35.65
C ALA A 6 26.50 12.19 35.37
N PRO A 7 26.05 13.00 34.39
CA PRO A 7 24.66 13.06 34.02
C PRO A 7 24.17 11.69 33.55
N PRO A 8 22.90 11.32 33.82
CA PRO A 8 22.32 10.08 33.36
C PRO A 8 22.37 10.02 31.83
N SER A 9 22.84 8.90 31.29
CA SER A 9 22.94 8.71 29.85
C SER A 9 21.61 8.26 29.26
N LEU A 10 21.31 8.67 28.04
CA LEU A 10 20.09 8.25 27.32
C LEU A 10 19.94 6.73 27.20
N GLY A 11 21.06 5.98 27.21
CA GLY A 11 21.05 4.52 27.17
C GLY A 11 20.62 3.84 28.48
N SER A 12 20.48 4.60 29.57
CA SER A 12 19.97 4.09 30.86
C SER A 12 18.46 4.24 31.02
N LEU A 13 17.78 4.87 30.05
CA LEU A 13 16.34 5.06 30.10
C LEU A 13 15.59 3.73 29.86
N PRO A 14 14.48 3.49 30.56
CA PRO A 14 13.52 2.44 30.21
C PRO A 14 13.08 2.56 28.74
N ALA A 15 12.81 1.42 28.11
CA ALA A 15 12.49 1.35 26.68
C ALA A 15 11.25 2.18 26.32
N GLU A 16 10.30 2.30 27.24
CA GLU A 16 9.05 3.06 27.11
C GLU A 16 9.29 4.57 27.10
N LEU A 17 10.27 5.07 27.86
CA LEU A 17 10.62 6.49 27.82
C LEU A 17 11.44 6.80 26.56
N PHE A 18 12.32 5.87 26.17
CA PHE A 18 13.08 6.01 24.94
C PHE A 18 12.16 6.04 23.71
N SER A 19 11.12 5.20 23.68
CA SER A 19 10.16 5.17 22.58
C SER A 19 9.41 6.50 22.43
N VAL A 20 8.94 7.07 23.53
CA VAL A 20 8.25 8.38 23.54
C VAL A 20 9.17 9.49 23.05
N ILE A 21 10.43 9.51 23.48
CA ILE A 21 11.42 10.49 23.00
C ILE A 21 11.61 10.35 21.50
N VAL A 22 11.87 9.13 21.03
CA VAL A 22 12.15 8.86 19.61
C VAL A 22 10.96 9.23 18.72
N GLU A 23 9.73 8.97 19.17
CA GLU A 23 8.50 9.31 18.42
C GLU A 23 8.28 10.81 18.26
N GLN A 24 8.84 11.64 19.15
CA GLN A 24 8.75 13.10 19.07
C GLN A 24 9.89 13.74 18.29
N LEU A 25 10.94 12.98 17.91
CA LEU A 25 12.06 13.53 17.17
C LEU A 25 11.70 13.81 15.71
N SER A 26 12.23 14.92 15.19
CA SER A 26 12.24 15.16 13.75
C SER A 26 13.05 14.06 13.03
N LEU A 27 12.80 13.85 11.73
CA LEU A 27 13.58 12.87 10.95
C LEU A 27 15.08 13.18 10.96
N SER A 28 15.47 14.46 11.04
CA SER A 28 16.86 14.89 11.12
C SER A 28 17.48 14.52 12.47
N ASP A 29 16.79 14.83 13.57
CA ASP A 29 17.28 14.55 14.92
C ASP A 29 17.32 13.04 15.20
N PHE A 30 16.34 12.30 14.69
CA PHE A 30 16.33 10.84 14.75
C PHE A 30 17.57 10.23 14.05
N LYS A 31 17.95 10.76 12.87
CA LYS A 31 19.18 10.33 12.19
C LYS A 31 20.41 10.64 13.04
N ASN A 32 20.50 11.87 13.57
CA ASN A 32 21.61 12.29 14.42
C ASN A 32 21.72 11.43 15.68
N LEU A 33 20.60 11.11 16.34
CA LEU A 33 20.53 10.23 17.51
C LEU A 33 21.12 8.84 17.19
N ARG A 34 20.74 8.26 16.04
CA ARG A 34 21.28 6.95 15.62
C ARG A 34 22.77 7.01 15.29
N LEU A 35 23.25 8.12 14.76
CA LEU A 35 24.68 8.31 14.45
C LEU A 35 25.51 8.57 15.72
N ALA A 36 24.91 9.12 16.78
CA ALA A 36 25.60 9.44 18.02
C ALA A 36 26.06 8.20 18.80
N SER A 37 25.33 7.07 18.71
CA SER A 37 25.69 5.84 19.43
C SER A 37 25.15 4.59 18.76
N ARG A 38 25.99 3.55 18.64
CA ARG A 38 25.59 2.22 18.14
C ARG A 38 24.51 1.57 19.00
N HIS A 39 24.54 1.80 20.32
CA HIS A 39 23.52 1.27 21.21
C HIS A 39 22.16 1.93 20.93
N LEU A 40 22.12 3.27 20.89
CA LEU A 40 20.91 4.02 20.53
C LEU A 40 20.41 3.64 19.13
N ALA A 41 21.32 3.42 18.17
CA ALA A 41 20.96 2.98 16.82
C ALA A 41 20.24 1.62 16.80
N ARG A 42 20.60 0.73 17.73
CA ARG A 42 19.98 -0.60 17.88
C ARG A 42 18.64 -0.50 18.58
N GLU A 43 18.54 0.25 19.67
CA GLU A 43 17.29 0.46 20.39
C GLU A 43 16.27 1.24 19.53
N ALA A 44 16.75 2.16 18.68
CA ALA A 44 15.93 2.93 17.75
C ALA A 44 15.51 2.16 16.48
N ARG A 45 15.98 0.91 16.29
CA ARG A 45 15.72 0.13 15.08
C ARG A 45 14.22 -0.10 14.80
N PRO A 46 13.35 -0.42 15.79
CA PRO A 46 11.92 -0.59 15.57
C PRO A 46 11.21 0.68 15.07
N PHE A 47 11.84 1.86 15.24
CA PHE A 47 11.30 3.16 14.84
C PHE A 47 11.67 3.52 13.38
N LEU A 48 12.37 2.63 12.65
CA LEU A 48 12.65 2.81 11.22
C LEU A 48 11.42 2.56 10.34
N SER A 49 10.44 1.83 10.87
CA SER A 49 9.13 1.63 10.29
C SER A 49 8.09 2.44 11.05
N GLN A 50 7.13 3.00 10.31
CA GLN A 50 5.93 3.58 10.91
C GLN A 50 4.90 2.46 11.15
N PRO A 51 3.94 2.66 12.09
CA PRO A 51 2.84 1.73 12.27
C PRO A 51 1.97 1.56 11.03
N SER A 52 1.86 2.61 10.21
CA SER A 52 1.19 2.60 8.92
C SER A 52 2.23 2.61 7.80
N PHE A 53 2.17 1.62 6.91
CA PHE A 53 2.97 1.54 5.71
C PHE A 53 2.16 2.00 4.50
N PHE A 54 2.66 3.01 3.81
CA PHE A 54 2.11 3.50 2.55
C PHE A 54 3.00 3.03 1.40
N GLY A 55 2.43 2.24 0.49
CA GLY A 55 3.13 1.67 -0.64
C GLY A 55 2.57 2.16 -1.97
N LEU A 56 3.46 2.58 -2.86
CA LEU A 56 3.13 2.86 -4.25
C LEU A 56 3.62 1.72 -5.15
N PRO A 57 2.74 1.14 -6.00
CA PRO A 57 3.07 0.00 -6.86
C PRO A 57 4.26 0.22 -7.78
N TRP A 58 4.45 1.46 -8.26
CA TRP A 58 5.55 1.82 -9.14
C TRP A 58 6.84 2.26 -8.43
N ARG A 59 6.83 2.32 -7.09
CA ARG A 59 8.04 2.57 -6.28
C ARG A 59 8.61 1.25 -5.79
N ARG A 60 9.80 1.31 -5.22
CA ARG A 60 10.43 0.15 -4.56
C ARG A 60 9.81 -0.15 -3.18
N ASP A 61 8.59 0.31 -2.94
CA ASP A 61 7.91 0.17 -1.66
C ASP A 61 7.57 -1.30 -1.38
N MET A 62 7.25 -2.11 -2.40
CA MET A 62 7.03 -3.55 -2.21
C MET A 62 8.30 -4.28 -1.77
N ALA A 63 9.42 -4.00 -2.42
CA ALA A 63 10.72 -4.55 -2.02
C ALA A 63 11.12 -4.08 -0.61
N ARG A 64 10.80 -2.83 -0.25
CA ARG A 64 11.00 -2.28 1.09
C ARG A 64 10.11 -3.00 2.11
N LEU A 65 8.82 -3.20 1.82
CA LEU A 65 7.90 -3.91 2.70
C LEU A 65 8.38 -5.34 2.92
N HIS A 66 8.75 -6.04 1.85
CA HIS A 66 9.35 -7.38 1.92
C HIS A 66 10.64 -7.39 2.75
N SER A 67 11.51 -6.38 2.61
CA SER A 67 12.72 -6.28 3.44
C SER A 67 12.39 -6.05 4.93
N LEU A 68 11.34 -5.28 5.21
CA LEU A 68 10.86 -5.01 6.58
C LEU A 68 10.16 -6.21 7.22
N SER A 69 9.45 -7.02 6.42
CA SER A 69 8.80 -8.23 6.87
C SER A 69 9.73 -9.43 6.93
N SER A 70 10.80 -9.43 6.13
CA SER A 70 11.80 -10.49 6.15
C SER A 70 12.54 -10.55 7.48
N SER A 71 13.14 -11.71 7.77
CA SER A 71 13.91 -11.99 8.99
C SER A 71 15.10 -11.05 9.25
N SER A 72 15.44 -10.16 8.31
CA SER A 72 16.51 -9.18 8.48
C SER A 72 16.19 -8.13 9.55
N MET A 73 14.91 -7.77 9.73
CA MET A 73 14.47 -6.73 10.67
C MET A 73 13.08 -7.02 11.27
N PRO A 74 12.92 -8.11 12.03
CA PRO A 74 11.62 -8.52 12.57
C PRO A 74 10.99 -7.45 13.47
N GLU A 75 11.79 -6.63 14.15
CA GLU A 75 11.29 -5.58 15.04
C GLU A 75 10.62 -4.43 14.27
N CYS A 76 11.03 -4.20 13.02
CA CYS A 76 10.39 -3.22 12.15
C CYS A 76 9.05 -3.75 11.62
N GLY A 77 9.05 -4.99 11.09
CA GLY A 77 7.84 -5.65 10.62
C GLY A 77 6.77 -5.77 11.72
N ALA A 78 7.17 -6.07 12.95
CA ALA A 78 6.27 -6.14 14.10
C ALA A 78 5.57 -4.82 14.45
N ARG A 79 6.10 -3.67 14.00
CA ARG A 79 5.45 -2.38 14.25
C ARG A 79 4.36 -2.06 13.24
N ILE A 80 4.44 -2.62 12.03
CA ILE A 80 3.50 -2.33 10.95
C ILE A 80 2.18 -3.03 11.25
N ARG A 81 1.12 -2.23 11.41
CA ARG A 81 -0.26 -2.67 11.69
C ARG A 81 -1.19 -2.38 10.53
N ASP A 82 -0.91 -1.33 9.78
CA ASP A 82 -1.75 -0.87 8.68
C ASP A 82 -0.91 -0.81 7.42
N VAL A 83 -1.36 -1.46 6.34
CA VAL A 83 -0.71 -1.38 5.03
C VAL A 83 -1.70 -0.81 4.04
N LYS A 84 -1.24 0.17 3.27
CA LYS A 84 -2.05 0.84 2.25
C LYS A 84 -1.34 0.89 0.92
N PHE A 85 -1.99 0.41 -0.12
CA PHE A 85 -1.52 0.48 -1.49
C PHE A 85 -2.42 1.39 -2.32
N VAL A 86 -1.82 2.38 -2.96
CA VAL A 86 -2.52 3.33 -3.84
C VAL A 86 -2.22 3.01 -5.30
N PHE A 87 -3.23 2.58 -6.02
CA PHE A 87 -3.19 2.17 -7.42
C PHE A 87 -3.76 3.22 -8.37
N ALA A 88 -3.81 4.47 -7.92
CA ALA A 88 -4.41 5.56 -8.66
C ALA A 88 -3.76 5.77 -10.03
N ALA A 89 -4.57 6.17 -10.99
CA ALA A 89 -4.15 6.55 -12.34
C ALA A 89 -4.65 7.96 -12.64
N LEU A 90 -3.82 8.73 -13.34
CA LEU A 90 -4.16 10.07 -13.79
C LEU A 90 -4.51 10.02 -15.26
N ASP A 91 -5.68 10.54 -15.64
CA ASP A 91 -5.97 10.87 -17.04
C ASP A 91 -5.11 12.07 -17.43
N GLU A 92 -3.98 11.82 -18.08
CA GLU A 92 -3.03 12.87 -18.46
C GLU A 92 -3.68 13.95 -19.33
N TYR A 93 -4.59 13.56 -20.23
CA TYR A 93 -5.24 14.51 -21.12
C TYR A 93 -6.20 15.39 -20.35
N ARG A 94 -7.12 14.79 -19.59
CA ARG A 94 -8.12 15.51 -18.81
C ARG A 94 -7.46 16.37 -17.73
N ALA A 95 -6.52 15.81 -16.96
CA ALA A 95 -5.79 16.56 -15.94
C ALA A 95 -5.03 17.74 -16.55
N TYR A 96 -4.50 17.62 -17.77
CA TYR A 96 -3.83 18.74 -18.46
C TYR A 96 -4.82 19.86 -18.80
N HIS A 97 -5.96 19.52 -19.37
CA HIS A 97 -7.00 20.50 -19.69
C HIS A 97 -7.63 21.14 -18.44
N ASP A 98 -7.86 20.36 -17.38
CA ASP A 98 -8.40 20.83 -16.11
C ASP A 98 -7.38 21.73 -15.39
N SER A 99 -6.08 21.37 -15.42
CA SER A 99 -5.01 22.22 -14.86
C SER A 99 -4.98 23.59 -15.52
N PHE A 100 -5.12 23.66 -16.84
CA PHE A 100 -5.15 24.92 -17.57
C PHE A 100 -6.38 25.76 -17.19
N SER A 101 -7.55 25.12 -17.09
CA SER A 101 -8.82 25.77 -16.75
C SER A 101 -8.81 26.31 -15.32
N HIS A 102 -8.33 25.53 -14.35
CA HIS A 102 -8.21 25.93 -12.95
C HIS A 102 -7.26 27.10 -12.75
N MET A 103 -6.25 27.24 -13.61
CA MET A 103 -5.27 28.32 -13.53
C MET A 103 -5.58 29.52 -14.42
N PHE A 104 -6.77 29.57 -15.04
CA PHE A 104 -7.14 30.64 -15.97
C PHE A 104 -7.18 32.03 -15.30
N GLY A 105 -7.42 32.09 -13.99
CA GLY A 105 -7.45 33.35 -13.23
C GLY A 105 -6.07 33.93 -12.85
N TYR A 106 -4.97 33.19 -13.05
CA TYR A 106 -3.61 33.67 -12.74
C TYR A 106 -3.02 34.45 -13.90
N GLU A 107 -2.04 35.31 -13.61
CA GLU A 107 -1.19 35.94 -14.63
C GLU A 107 -0.54 34.87 -15.53
N PRO A 108 -0.37 35.14 -16.85
CA PRO A 108 0.16 34.16 -17.80
C PRO A 108 1.50 33.54 -17.40
N GLU A 109 2.40 34.34 -16.81
CA GLU A 109 3.72 33.93 -16.38
C GLU A 109 3.63 32.95 -15.20
N VAL A 110 2.87 33.32 -14.17
CA VAL A 110 2.63 32.49 -12.97
C VAL A 110 1.91 31.19 -13.34
N ARG A 111 0.94 31.26 -14.25
CA ARG A 111 0.22 30.09 -14.77
C ARG A 111 1.18 29.12 -15.46
N THR A 112 2.03 29.63 -16.33
CA THR A 112 2.99 28.82 -17.09
C THR A 112 3.98 28.14 -16.14
N GLU A 113 4.53 28.89 -15.18
CA GLU A 113 5.44 28.34 -14.18
C GLU A 113 4.79 27.21 -13.36
N ARG A 114 3.57 27.42 -12.85
CA ARG A 114 2.83 26.40 -12.09
C ARG A 114 2.54 25.17 -12.93
N LEU A 115 2.02 25.34 -14.15
CA LEU A 115 1.79 24.24 -15.08
C LEU A 115 3.07 23.44 -15.33
N VAL A 116 4.18 24.12 -15.63
CA VAL A 116 5.47 23.45 -15.85
C VAL A 116 5.89 22.67 -14.62
N ASN A 117 5.74 23.22 -13.42
CA ASN A 117 6.13 22.53 -12.18
C ASN A 117 5.26 21.29 -11.90
N VAL A 118 3.93 21.39 -12.03
CA VAL A 118 2.99 20.26 -11.86
C VAL A 118 3.35 19.13 -12.81
N TRP A 119 3.48 19.45 -14.10
CA TRP A 119 3.70 18.45 -15.14
C TRP A 119 5.10 17.87 -15.13
N THR A 120 6.12 18.65 -14.75
CA THR A 120 7.49 18.15 -14.57
C THR A 120 7.53 17.12 -13.44
N SER A 121 6.93 17.44 -12.28
CA SER A 121 6.89 16.51 -11.14
C SER A 121 6.16 15.19 -11.48
N TYR A 122 5.01 15.29 -12.15
CA TYR A 122 4.28 14.11 -12.63
C TYR A 122 5.12 13.27 -13.60
N GLN A 123 5.74 13.90 -14.60
CA GLN A 123 6.57 13.20 -15.59
C GLN A 123 7.80 12.54 -14.98
N GLU A 124 8.46 13.19 -14.01
CA GLU A 124 9.58 12.59 -13.30
C GLU A 124 9.16 11.33 -12.54
N THR A 125 8.01 11.39 -11.87
CA THR A 125 7.42 10.25 -11.16
C THR A 125 7.08 9.11 -12.14
N GLN A 126 6.45 9.42 -13.27
CA GLN A 126 6.14 8.45 -14.31
C GLN A 126 7.38 7.84 -14.97
N ARG A 127 8.44 8.63 -15.20
CA ARG A 127 9.70 8.11 -15.74
C ARG A 127 10.37 7.17 -14.74
N ALA A 128 10.35 7.50 -13.45
CA ALA A 128 10.87 6.61 -12.40
C ALA A 128 10.08 5.29 -12.36
N ALA A 129 8.74 5.36 -12.44
CA ALA A 129 7.86 4.20 -12.54
C ALA A 129 8.20 3.30 -13.73
N ARG A 130 8.28 3.88 -14.94
CA ARG A 130 8.60 3.14 -16.17
C ARG A 130 10.00 2.51 -16.13
N ARG A 131 10.98 3.16 -15.50
CA ARG A 131 12.33 2.58 -15.31
C ARG A 131 12.26 1.34 -14.43
N ILE A 132 11.57 1.41 -13.29
CA ILE A 132 11.42 0.27 -12.36
C ILE A 132 10.68 -0.88 -13.05
N LEU A 133 9.57 -0.57 -13.71
CA LEU A 133 8.83 -1.53 -14.53
C LEU A 133 9.71 -2.24 -15.56
N SER A 134 10.51 -1.48 -16.30
CA SER A 134 11.42 -2.04 -17.30
C SER A 134 12.51 -2.93 -16.70
N THR A 135 12.88 -2.71 -15.43
CA THR A 135 13.87 -3.55 -14.74
C THR A 135 13.24 -4.85 -14.23
N ILE A 136 12.02 -4.78 -13.70
CA ILE A 136 11.27 -5.96 -13.23
C ILE A 136 10.97 -6.88 -14.40
N THR A 137 10.43 -6.33 -15.51
CA THR A 137 10.11 -7.15 -16.69
C THR A 137 11.35 -7.81 -17.31
N LYS A 138 12.52 -7.17 -17.24
CA LYS A 138 13.79 -7.79 -17.68
C LYS A 138 14.27 -8.89 -16.74
N GLN A 139 14.11 -8.71 -15.43
CA GLN A 139 14.46 -9.73 -14.43
C GLN A 139 13.54 -10.94 -14.56
N GLU A 140 12.23 -10.72 -14.61
CA GLU A 140 11.23 -11.76 -14.83
C GLU A 140 11.45 -12.47 -16.17
N ALA A 141 11.71 -11.74 -17.26
CA ALA A 141 12.02 -12.37 -18.55
C ALA A 141 13.30 -13.23 -18.51
N ALA A 142 14.29 -12.88 -17.68
CA ALA A 142 15.49 -13.69 -17.49
C ALA A 142 15.20 -14.94 -16.63
N GLU A 143 14.36 -14.83 -15.61
CA GLU A 143 13.95 -15.96 -14.75
C GLU A 143 12.97 -16.92 -15.45
N VAL A 144 12.05 -16.42 -16.27
CA VAL A 144 11.15 -17.26 -17.08
C VAL A 144 11.94 -18.03 -18.14
N ARG A 145 13.06 -17.49 -18.66
CA ARG A 145 13.96 -18.26 -19.54
C ARG A 145 14.63 -19.44 -18.84
N THR A 146 14.80 -19.39 -17.52
CA THR A 146 15.43 -20.48 -16.75
C THR A 146 14.41 -21.46 -16.17
N ARG A 147 13.14 -21.05 -15.98
CA ARG A 147 12.03 -21.92 -15.57
C ARG A 147 11.07 -22.17 -16.73
N ALA A 148 11.13 -23.36 -17.33
CA ALA A 148 10.24 -23.85 -18.38
C ALA A 148 8.79 -24.10 -17.91
N VAL A 149 8.18 -23.14 -17.21
CA VAL A 149 6.85 -23.29 -16.59
C VAL A 149 5.86 -22.35 -17.27
N THR A 150 4.77 -22.98 -17.73
CA THR A 150 3.55 -22.47 -18.34
C THR A 150 2.90 -21.37 -17.50
N THR A 151 3.46 -20.16 -17.53
CA THR A 151 2.90 -19.03 -16.78
C THR A 151 2.00 -18.24 -17.71
N THR A 152 0.71 -18.45 -17.53
CA THR A 152 -0.40 -17.79 -18.20
C THR A 152 -0.27 -16.27 -18.07
N ARG A 153 0.25 -15.63 -19.14
CA ARG A 153 0.16 -14.19 -19.45
C ARG A 153 -0.14 -13.29 -18.24
N THR A 154 0.76 -13.31 -17.26
CA THR A 154 0.63 -12.50 -16.05
C THR A 154 0.65 -11.04 -16.48
N LEU A 155 -0.40 -10.33 -16.11
CA LEU A 155 -0.61 -8.93 -16.45
C LEU A 155 0.59 -8.09 -16.03
N CYS A 156 0.82 -6.98 -16.72
CA CYS A 156 1.87 -6.01 -16.39
C CYS A 156 1.53 -5.24 -15.10
N LEU A 157 1.32 -5.94 -14.00
CA LEU A 157 1.33 -5.32 -12.68
C LEU A 157 2.74 -4.82 -12.40
N PRO A 158 2.89 -3.63 -11.81
CA PRO A 158 4.21 -3.08 -11.55
C PRO A 158 5.01 -3.79 -10.46
N PHE A 159 4.49 -4.88 -9.91
CA PHE A 159 5.06 -5.65 -8.81
C PHE A 159 4.50 -7.07 -8.82
N SER A 160 5.25 -7.99 -8.19
CA SER A 160 4.79 -9.37 -7.93
C SER A 160 3.83 -9.38 -6.75
N VAL A 161 2.58 -9.78 -7.00
CA VAL A 161 1.56 -9.93 -5.95
C VAL A 161 1.96 -11.02 -4.96
N GLU A 162 2.66 -12.07 -5.41
CA GLU A 162 3.19 -13.12 -4.53
C GLU A 162 4.20 -12.57 -3.52
N LEU A 163 5.12 -11.70 -3.96
CA LEU A 163 6.10 -11.07 -3.08
C LEU A 163 5.42 -10.15 -2.07
N VAL A 164 4.36 -9.46 -2.46
CA VAL A 164 3.55 -8.68 -1.53
C VAL A 164 2.82 -9.58 -0.54
N GLY A 165 2.21 -10.67 -1.01
CA GLY A 165 1.58 -11.66 -0.14
C GLY A 165 2.57 -12.19 0.90
N GLN A 166 3.75 -12.63 0.47
CA GLN A 166 4.83 -13.09 1.36
C GLN A 166 5.26 -12.01 2.34
N ALA A 167 5.33 -10.76 1.87
CA ALA A 167 5.66 -9.64 2.74
C ALA A 167 4.60 -9.44 3.82
N LEU A 168 3.32 -9.44 3.46
CA LEU A 168 2.21 -9.28 4.40
C LEU A 168 2.12 -10.44 5.39
N ALA A 169 2.35 -11.68 4.94
CA ALA A 169 2.40 -12.86 5.81
C ALA A 169 3.55 -12.78 6.84
N GLY A 170 4.63 -12.07 6.51
CA GLY A 170 5.74 -11.82 7.42
C GLY A 170 5.49 -10.70 8.45
N LEU A 171 4.32 -10.04 8.43
CA LEU A 171 3.98 -8.97 9.37
C LEU A 171 3.13 -9.53 10.52
N PRO A 172 3.71 -9.77 11.71
CA PRO A 172 3.03 -10.51 12.78
C PRO A 172 1.88 -9.72 13.44
N ASN A 173 1.88 -8.39 13.29
CA ASN A 173 0.89 -7.50 13.90
C ASN A 173 0.06 -6.76 12.85
N LEU A 174 0.01 -7.25 11.62
CA LEU A 174 -0.81 -6.66 10.56
C LEU A 174 -2.28 -6.80 10.95
N ARG A 175 -3.00 -5.67 10.95
CA ARG A 175 -4.43 -5.59 11.29
C ARG A 175 -5.25 -5.16 10.10
N SER A 176 -4.79 -4.13 9.39
CA SER A 176 -5.53 -3.60 8.25
C SER A 176 -4.72 -3.60 6.96
N LEU A 177 -5.41 -3.95 5.87
CA LEU A 177 -4.92 -3.78 4.51
C LEU A 177 -5.91 -2.92 3.72
N THR A 178 -5.42 -1.86 3.08
CA THR A 178 -6.21 -0.98 2.23
C THR A 178 -5.66 -0.99 0.81
N LEU A 179 -6.50 -1.32 -0.16
CA LEU A 179 -6.23 -1.16 -1.59
C LEU A 179 -7.13 -0.02 -2.09
N THR A 180 -6.55 1.07 -2.61
CA THR A 180 -7.35 2.22 -3.05
C THR A 180 -6.91 2.72 -4.42
N TRP A 181 -7.90 3.11 -5.23
CA TRP A 181 -7.72 3.81 -6.51
C TRP A 181 -8.24 5.26 -6.45
N MET A 182 -8.79 5.64 -5.29
CA MET A 182 -9.51 6.90 -5.08
C MET A 182 -8.63 8.01 -4.50
N GLU A 183 -7.39 7.72 -4.14
CA GLU A 183 -6.49 8.67 -3.49
C GLU A 183 -5.37 9.12 -4.40
N CYS A 184 -5.04 10.40 -4.36
CA CYS A 184 -3.92 10.96 -5.11
C CYS A 184 -2.58 10.59 -4.43
N PRO A 185 -1.69 9.83 -5.09
CA PRO A 185 -0.35 9.50 -4.59
C PRO A 185 0.69 10.58 -4.89
N TRP A 186 0.33 11.61 -5.66
CA TRP A 186 1.20 12.68 -6.10
C TRP A 186 1.18 13.86 -5.11
N ASN A 187 1.97 14.90 -5.39
CA ASN A 187 2.02 16.09 -4.54
C ASN A 187 0.70 16.88 -4.57
N GLU A 188 0.59 17.88 -3.68
CA GLU A 188 -0.61 18.72 -3.55
C GLU A 188 -1.01 19.39 -4.88
N ASP A 189 -0.02 19.79 -5.70
CA ASP A 189 -0.27 20.41 -6.99
C ASP A 189 -1.04 19.48 -7.94
N VAL A 190 -0.58 18.24 -8.11
CA VAL A 190 -1.26 17.23 -8.95
C VAL A 190 -2.59 16.79 -8.33
N ALA A 191 -2.70 16.80 -6.99
CA ALA A 191 -3.94 16.44 -6.32
C ALA A 191 -5.12 17.37 -6.67
N THR A 192 -4.85 18.63 -7.05
CA THR A 192 -5.91 19.56 -7.47
C THR A 192 -6.60 19.20 -8.79
N VAL A 193 -5.97 18.35 -9.60
CA VAL A 193 -6.47 17.92 -10.92
C VAL A 193 -6.69 16.41 -10.99
N PHE A 194 -6.51 15.72 -9.86
CA PHE A 194 -6.78 14.30 -9.76
C PHE A 194 -8.28 14.06 -9.56
N ASP A 195 -8.88 13.30 -10.46
CA ASP A 195 -10.27 12.84 -10.36
C ASP A 195 -10.30 11.36 -9.92
N PRO A 196 -10.75 11.06 -8.69
CA PRO A 196 -10.87 9.69 -8.18
C PRO A 196 -11.73 8.77 -9.06
N ASP A 197 -12.83 9.29 -9.63
CA ASP A 197 -13.76 8.50 -10.43
C ASP A 197 -13.14 8.16 -11.78
N GLU A 198 -12.40 9.09 -12.36
CA GLU A 198 -11.67 8.85 -13.61
C GLU A 198 -10.51 7.87 -13.40
N SER A 199 -9.80 7.96 -12.27
CA SER A 199 -8.78 6.98 -11.88
C SER A 199 -9.34 5.55 -11.83
N VAL A 200 -10.50 5.37 -11.22
CA VAL A 200 -11.24 4.09 -11.19
C VAL A 200 -11.62 3.64 -12.60
N ARG A 201 -12.14 4.54 -13.45
CA ARG A 201 -12.52 4.20 -14.83
C ARG A 201 -11.32 3.72 -15.65
N LEU A 202 -10.19 4.43 -15.56
CA LEU A 202 -8.96 4.08 -16.26
C LEU A 202 -8.38 2.73 -15.82
N GLN A 203 -8.56 2.36 -14.55
CA GLN A 203 -8.00 1.14 -13.98
C GLN A 203 -9.01 0.00 -13.86
N LYS A 204 -10.21 0.09 -14.48
CA LYS A 204 -11.29 -0.86 -14.21
C LYS A 204 -10.92 -2.34 -14.38
N HIS A 205 -10.20 -2.66 -15.45
CA HIS A 205 -9.79 -4.04 -15.74
C HIS A 205 -8.64 -4.50 -14.83
N SER A 206 -7.58 -3.70 -14.75
CA SER A 206 -6.40 -3.99 -13.92
C SER A 206 -6.74 -4.05 -12.44
N ALA A 207 -7.65 -3.21 -11.95
CA ALA A 207 -8.05 -3.18 -10.54
C ALA A 207 -8.69 -4.49 -10.09
N ARG A 208 -9.62 -5.04 -10.89
CA ARG A 208 -10.25 -6.33 -10.59
C ARG A 208 -9.24 -7.47 -10.54
N GLU A 209 -8.27 -7.44 -11.44
CA GLU A 209 -7.21 -8.45 -11.48
C GLU A 209 -6.27 -8.33 -10.29
N VAL A 210 -5.84 -7.11 -9.94
CA VAL A 210 -5.06 -6.83 -8.72
C VAL A 210 -5.81 -7.33 -7.50
N GLN A 211 -7.09 -6.97 -7.36
CA GLN A 211 -7.92 -7.38 -6.23
C GLN A 211 -8.00 -8.90 -6.11
N ARG A 212 -8.34 -9.58 -7.21
CA ARG A 212 -8.44 -11.04 -7.24
C ARG A 212 -7.13 -11.70 -6.83
N GLU A 213 -6.01 -11.25 -7.38
CA GLU A 213 -4.72 -11.87 -7.08
C GLU A 213 -4.25 -11.56 -5.65
N PHE A 214 -4.54 -10.35 -5.13
CA PHE A 214 -4.27 -10.02 -3.73
C PHE A 214 -5.09 -10.89 -2.79
N VAL A 215 -6.40 -10.97 -2.99
CA VAL A 215 -7.29 -11.78 -2.15
C VAL A 215 -6.87 -13.25 -2.21
N ARG A 216 -6.57 -13.76 -3.41
CA ARG A 216 -6.04 -15.12 -3.58
C ARG A 216 -4.73 -15.33 -2.83
N SER A 217 -3.79 -14.41 -2.93
CA SER A 217 -2.48 -14.51 -2.25
C SER A 217 -2.63 -14.45 -0.74
N LEU A 218 -3.44 -13.54 -0.22
CA LEU A 218 -3.75 -13.42 1.21
C LEU A 218 -4.40 -14.70 1.76
N TRP A 219 -5.31 -15.28 0.97
CA TRP A 219 -5.98 -16.53 1.32
C TRP A 219 -5.01 -17.71 1.36
N VAL A 220 -4.18 -17.88 0.33
CA VAL A 220 -3.21 -18.99 0.25
C VAL A 220 -2.20 -18.93 1.40
N LEU A 221 -1.82 -17.71 1.79
CA LEU A 221 -0.84 -17.47 2.85
C LEU A 221 -1.44 -17.38 4.26
N ASP A 222 -2.77 -17.45 4.38
CA ASP A 222 -3.50 -17.41 5.65
C ASP A 222 -3.12 -16.19 6.53
N VAL A 223 -3.08 -15.01 5.90
CA VAL A 223 -2.68 -13.77 6.59
C VAL A 223 -3.80 -13.33 7.55
N PRO A 224 -3.53 -13.20 8.87
CA PRO A 224 -4.54 -12.79 9.83
C PRO A 224 -4.82 -11.29 9.70
N LEU A 225 -5.89 -10.93 9.00
CA LEU A 225 -6.32 -9.54 8.80
C LEU A 225 -7.59 -9.27 9.61
N GLU A 226 -7.58 -8.21 10.42
CA GLU A 226 -8.80 -7.70 11.09
C GLU A 226 -9.69 -6.93 10.11
N ARG A 227 -9.09 -6.21 9.15
CA ARG A 227 -9.81 -5.36 8.18
C ARG A 227 -9.16 -5.41 6.80
N LEU A 228 -9.95 -5.70 5.78
CA LEU A 228 -9.59 -5.48 4.38
C LEU A 228 -10.51 -4.41 3.80
N ARG A 229 -9.90 -3.33 3.29
CA ARG A 229 -10.61 -2.23 2.64
C ARG A 229 -10.20 -2.15 1.18
N VAL A 230 -11.18 -2.10 0.29
CA VAL A 230 -11.00 -1.92 -1.15
C VAL A 230 -11.83 -0.72 -1.57
N ASP A 231 -11.18 0.39 -1.91
CA ASP A 231 -11.84 1.64 -2.26
C ASP A 231 -11.90 1.84 -3.78
N GLY A 232 -13.07 2.18 -4.31
CA GLY A 232 -13.28 2.51 -5.72
C GLY A 232 -13.86 1.38 -6.59
N PHE A 233 -13.88 0.15 -6.08
CA PHE A 233 -14.51 -0.99 -6.77
C PHE A 233 -15.29 -1.87 -5.81
N LEU A 234 -16.45 -2.34 -6.26
CA LEU A 234 -17.22 -3.37 -5.56
C LEU A 234 -16.64 -4.74 -5.92
N LEU A 235 -16.27 -5.51 -4.90
CA LEU A 235 -15.96 -6.93 -5.07
C LEU A 235 -17.26 -7.64 -5.48
N THR A 236 -17.28 -8.19 -6.69
CA THR A 236 -18.46 -8.95 -7.14
C THR A 236 -18.40 -10.38 -6.60
N GLY A 237 -19.55 -11.04 -6.47
CA GLY A 237 -19.59 -12.45 -6.10
C GLY A 237 -18.81 -13.36 -7.05
N GLU A 238 -18.64 -12.96 -8.32
CA GLU A 238 -17.81 -13.67 -9.30
C GLU A 238 -16.32 -13.60 -8.96
N ASP A 239 -15.87 -12.44 -8.47
CA ASP A 239 -14.47 -12.25 -8.04
C ASP A 239 -14.15 -13.11 -6.81
N LEU A 240 -15.15 -13.39 -5.98
CA LEU A 240 -15.04 -14.28 -4.82
C LEU A 240 -15.30 -15.75 -5.15
N ALA A 241 -16.13 -16.07 -6.15
CA ALA A 241 -16.46 -17.45 -6.52
C ALA A 241 -15.22 -18.23 -7.00
N GLY A 242 -14.23 -17.55 -7.59
CA GLY A 242 -12.95 -18.16 -7.93
C GLY A 242 -12.13 -18.66 -6.72
N LEU A 243 -12.48 -18.25 -5.50
CA LEU A 243 -11.82 -18.66 -4.26
C LEU A 243 -12.44 -19.94 -3.67
N GLU A 244 -13.68 -20.30 -4.04
CA GLU A 244 -14.38 -21.50 -3.54
C GLU A 244 -13.73 -22.82 -4.00
N ALA A 245 -12.91 -22.79 -5.06
CA ALA A 245 -12.17 -23.96 -5.54
C ALA A 245 -10.96 -24.34 -4.67
N VAL A 246 -10.65 -23.57 -3.61
CA VAL A 246 -9.56 -23.84 -2.68
C VAL A 246 -10.05 -24.80 -1.58
N PRO A 247 -9.35 -25.92 -1.30
CA PRO A 247 -9.89 -27.01 -0.50
C PRO A 247 -10.32 -26.61 0.92
N ALA A 248 -11.56 -26.98 1.28
CA ALA A 248 -12.30 -26.67 2.52
C ALA A 248 -11.66 -27.13 3.85
N ASN A 249 -10.47 -27.73 3.83
CA ASN A 249 -9.83 -28.34 5.01
C ASN A 249 -8.98 -27.37 5.86
N ARG A 250 -9.04 -26.06 5.60
CA ARG A 250 -8.47 -25.04 6.49
C ARG A 250 -9.60 -24.15 6.99
N ALA A 251 -9.89 -24.31 8.27
CA ALA A 251 -11.06 -23.80 8.95
C ALA A 251 -11.35 -22.32 8.64
N LEU A 252 -12.59 -22.08 8.20
CA LEU A 252 -13.27 -20.82 7.90
C LEU A 252 -13.45 -19.90 9.13
N THR A 253 -12.55 -19.92 10.12
CA THR A 253 -12.65 -19.07 11.31
C THR A 253 -12.06 -17.68 11.11
N SER A 254 -11.11 -17.50 10.18
CA SER A 254 -10.38 -16.22 10.01
C SER A 254 -11.08 -15.20 9.10
N LEU A 255 -11.86 -15.66 8.11
CA LEU A 255 -12.53 -14.78 7.13
C LEU A 255 -14.00 -14.48 7.44
N ARG A 256 -14.63 -15.20 8.39
CA ARG A 256 -15.97 -14.85 8.87
C ARG A 256 -15.98 -13.56 9.70
N ASP A 257 -14.85 -13.21 10.31
CA ASP A 257 -14.66 -11.98 11.11
C ASP A 257 -14.11 -10.80 10.29
N LEU A 258 -13.70 -11.05 9.04
CA LEU A 258 -13.08 -10.06 8.20
C LEU A 258 -14.15 -9.07 7.74
N LYS A 259 -14.23 -7.93 8.43
CA LYS A 259 -15.11 -6.84 8.06
C LYS A 259 -14.60 -6.23 6.76
N VAL A 260 -15.10 -6.74 5.63
CA VAL A 260 -14.92 -6.12 4.33
C VAL A 260 -15.73 -4.83 4.35
N GLU A 261 -15.07 -3.73 4.68
CA GLU A 261 -15.69 -2.41 4.59
C GLU A 261 -15.63 -1.99 3.12
N MET A 262 -16.73 -2.22 2.40
CA MET A 262 -16.98 -1.59 1.11
C MET A 262 -17.42 -0.15 1.35
N ALA A 263 -16.48 0.78 1.33
CA ALA A 263 -16.78 2.20 1.46
C ALA A 263 -16.95 2.83 0.06
N ASN A 264 -18.10 3.48 -0.14
CA ASN A 264 -18.43 4.43 -1.21
C ASN A 264 -18.69 3.88 -2.62
N LEU A 265 -19.98 3.71 -2.92
CA LEU A 265 -20.61 4.42 -4.03
C LEU A 265 -21.90 5.06 -3.48
N ARG A 266 -22.10 6.36 -3.75
CA ARG A 266 -23.33 7.10 -3.47
C ARG A 266 -24.50 6.48 -4.22
N ASP A 267 -25.64 6.37 -3.52
CA ASP A 267 -27.07 6.31 -3.87
C ASP A 267 -27.58 5.67 -5.18
N GLU A 268 -26.79 5.45 -6.23
CA GLU A 268 -27.32 4.95 -7.51
C GLU A 268 -27.50 3.42 -7.57
N ASN A 269 -27.13 2.68 -6.52
CA ASN A 269 -27.38 1.24 -6.51
C ASN A 269 -27.46 0.65 -5.09
N GLU A 270 -28.29 1.25 -4.24
CA GLU A 270 -28.65 0.65 -2.94
C GLU A 270 -29.14 -0.80 -3.12
N GLU A 271 -29.87 -1.07 -4.20
CA GLU A 271 -30.36 -2.40 -4.57
C GLU A 271 -29.22 -3.39 -4.88
N ALA A 272 -28.18 -2.99 -5.63
CA ALA A 272 -27.01 -3.86 -5.86
C ALA A 272 -26.18 -4.07 -4.58
N ARG A 273 -26.13 -3.07 -3.70
CA ARG A 273 -25.47 -3.20 -2.40
C ARG A 273 -26.23 -4.16 -1.48
N GLU A 274 -27.55 -4.01 -1.38
CA GLU A 274 -28.39 -4.93 -0.62
C GLU A 274 -28.32 -6.34 -1.21
N ALA A 275 -28.45 -6.50 -2.54
CA ALA A 275 -28.33 -7.80 -3.20
C ALA A 275 -26.97 -8.46 -2.96
N ALA A 276 -25.87 -7.71 -3.00
CA ALA A 276 -24.54 -8.23 -2.68
C ALA A 276 -24.42 -8.66 -1.21
N LEU A 277 -24.97 -7.87 -0.28
CA LEU A 277 -25.01 -8.21 1.14
C LEU A 277 -25.90 -9.42 1.43
N THR A 278 -27.09 -9.50 0.82
CA THR A 278 -28.00 -10.64 0.98
C THR A 278 -27.39 -11.91 0.39
N MET A 279 -26.72 -11.83 -0.76
CA MET A 279 -26.01 -12.96 -1.36
C MET A 279 -24.83 -13.41 -0.49
N LEU A 280 -24.04 -12.47 0.06
CA LEU A 280 -22.93 -12.79 0.96
C LEU A 280 -23.43 -13.43 2.26
N MET A 281 -24.47 -12.88 2.89
CA MET A 281 -25.05 -13.46 4.11
C MET A 281 -25.69 -14.82 3.85
N GLY A 282 -26.45 -14.99 2.76
CA GLY A 282 -27.05 -16.27 2.42
C GLY A 282 -26.02 -17.37 2.12
N LYS A 283 -24.90 -17.02 1.47
CA LYS A 283 -23.77 -17.94 1.29
C LYS A 283 -23.02 -18.24 2.59
N MET A 284 -22.89 -17.26 3.49
CA MET A 284 -22.31 -17.49 4.82
C MET A 284 -23.19 -18.43 5.66
N GLU A 285 -24.51 -18.29 5.57
CA GLU A 285 -25.49 -19.15 6.26
C GLU A 285 -25.52 -20.57 5.68
N SER A 286 -25.38 -20.76 4.36
CA SER A 286 -25.35 -22.10 3.76
C SER A 286 -24.04 -22.86 4.03
N LEU A 287 -23.03 -22.18 4.58
CA LEU A 287 -21.75 -22.76 5.00
C LEU A 287 -21.72 -23.05 6.51
N MET A 288 -22.81 -22.81 7.24
CA MET A 288 -23.03 -23.26 8.63
C MET A 288 -23.81 -24.57 8.66
#